data_AF-A0A431IT07-F1
#
_entry.id   AF-A0A431IT07-F1
#
_cell.length_a   1.000
_cell.length_b   1.000
_cell.length_c   1.000
_cell.angle_alpha   90.00
_cell.angle_beta   90.00
_cell.angle_gamma   90.00
#
_symmetry.space_group_name_H-M   'P 1'
#
loop_
_entity.id
_entity.type
_entity.pdbx_description
1 polymer ?
#
loop_
_entity_poly.entity_id
_entity_poly.type
_entity_poly.pdbx_seq_one_letter_code
_entity_poly.pdbx_strand_id
1 'polypeptide(L)'
;MPDDGRYLQKLQSLGYNCISDIASSKGQNPFQELLLLLHSKRVINAIKPELICTFTIKPNLYTAIVIKGTPIKQIANITGLGYAFINGSMKAKLFSLLYRYVLKSVNHIFFQNSDDYSFLLQSNIITKERSVMIFPVRVLI
;
A
#
# COMPACT_ATOMS: atom_id res chain seq x y z
N MET A 1 12.46 7.04 5.29
CA MET A 1 13.25 8.28 5.19
C MET A 1 13.19 9.00 6.51
N PRO A 2 14.23 9.72 6.93
CA PRO A 2 14.09 10.67 8.03
C PRO A 2 13.03 11.69 7.61
N ASP A 3 11.98 11.82 8.40
CA ASP A 3 10.94 12.81 8.20
C ASP A 3 11.43 14.13 8.79
N ASP A 4 12.21 14.86 8.01
CA ASP A 4 12.73 16.18 8.38
C ASP A 4 11.76 17.31 8.01
N GLY A 5 10.49 16.98 7.73
CA GLY A 5 9.43 17.93 7.38
C GLY A 5 9.56 18.60 6.01
N ARG A 6 10.72 18.48 5.33
CA ARG A 6 10.97 19.15 4.04
C ARG A 6 10.07 18.66 2.92
N TYR A 7 9.81 17.34 2.88
CA TYR A 7 8.89 16.77 1.90
C TYR A 7 7.45 17.20 2.14
N LEU A 8 7.02 17.28 3.41
CA LEU A 8 5.69 17.74 3.77
C LEU A 8 5.47 19.19 3.32
N GLN A 9 6.41 20.08 3.64
CA GLN A 9 6.37 21.49 3.23
C GLN A 9 6.34 21.63 1.71
N LYS A 10 7.15 20.83 0.99
CA LYS A 10 7.15 20.84 -0.47
C LYS A 10 5.80 20.41 -1.06
N LEU A 11 5.15 19.41 -0.48
CA LEU A 11 3.81 18.98 -0.94
C LEU A 11 2.77 20.06 -0.63
N GLN A 12 2.80 20.65 0.57
CA GLN A 12 1.91 21.74 0.93
C GLN A 12 2.09 22.97 0.02
N SER A 13 3.33 23.31 -0.35
CA SER A 13 3.60 24.43 -1.27
C SER A 13 3.11 24.18 -2.70
N LEU A 14 2.95 22.91 -3.08
CA LEU A 14 2.32 22.51 -4.35
C LEU A 14 0.79 22.48 -4.27
N GLY A 15 0.19 22.87 -3.13
CA GLY A 15 -1.26 22.92 -2.93
C GLY A 15 -1.87 21.60 -2.45
N TYR A 16 -1.07 20.62 -2.06
CA TYR A 16 -1.60 19.37 -1.51
C TYR A 16 -2.02 19.55 -0.04
N ASN A 17 -3.20 19.05 0.29
CA ASN A 17 -3.64 18.90 1.67
C ASN A 17 -2.92 17.70 2.29
N CYS A 18 -1.93 17.95 3.14
CA CYS A 18 -1.16 16.91 3.81
C CYS A 18 -1.61 16.71 5.26
N ILE A 19 -1.68 15.45 5.68
CA ILE A 19 -2.04 15.05 7.05
C ILE A 19 -0.79 14.42 7.67
N SER A 20 -0.26 15.04 8.73
CA SER A 20 1.03 14.69 9.37
C SER A 20 1.00 13.44 10.26
N ASP A 21 -0.18 12.90 10.56
CA ASP A 21 -0.38 12.12 11.80
C ASP A 21 -0.32 10.60 11.63
N ILE A 22 0.40 10.11 10.62
CA ILE A 22 0.67 8.68 10.51
C ILE A 22 1.77 8.35 11.52
N ALA A 23 1.34 8.12 12.77
CA ALA A 23 2.13 7.68 13.91
C ALA A 23 3.34 6.85 13.48
N SER A 24 4.53 7.34 13.82
CA SER A 24 5.80 6.75 13.39
C SER A 24 5.84 5.27 13.78
N SER A 25 5.70 4.38 12.79
CA SER A 25 5.72 2.95 13.03
C SER A 25 7.16 2.44 13.11
N LYS A 26 7.90 2.86 14.14
CA LYS A 26 9.13 2.17 14.54
C LYS A 26 8.72 1.02 15.47
N GLY A 27 8.20 -0.06 14.91
CA GLY A 27 7.85 -1.26 15.67
C GLY A 27 6.87 -2.20 14.95
N GLN A 28 6.86 -3.47 15.37
CA GLN A 28 5.89 -4.50 14.97
C GLN A 28 4.83 -4.70 16.07
N ASN A 29 4.46 -3.65 16.80
CA ASN A 29 3.52 -3.76 17.93
C ASN A 29 2.07 -3.86 17.40
N PRO A 30 1.36 -4.98 17.62
CA PRO A 30 0.00 -5.17 17.10
C PRO A 30 -1.00 -4.09 17.55
N PHE A 31 -0.83 -3.56 18.76
CA PHE A 31 -1.70 -2.50 19.29
C PHE A 31 -1.50 -1.19 18.53
N GLN A 32 -0.26 -0.84 18.21
CA GLN A 32 0.04 0.35 17.40
C GLN A 32 -0.49 0.20 15.98
N GLU A 33 -0.40 -1.00 15.40
CA GLU A 33 -0.99 -1.27 14.08
C GLU A 33 -2.53 -1.14 14.09
N LEU A 34 -3.20 -1.57 15.17
CA LEU A 34 -4.65 -1.38 15.32
C LEU A 34 -5.01 0.11 15.42
N LEU A 35 -4.27 0.89 16.21
CA LEU A 35 -4.48 2.34 16.31
C LEU A 35 -4.29 3.02 14.96
N LEU A 36 -3.27 2.61 14.19
CA LEU A 36 -3.03 3.14 12.86
C LEU A 36 -4.17 2.81 11.87
N LEU A 37 -4.73 1.60 11.96
CA LEU A 37 -5.88 1.20 11.15
C LEU A 37 -7.14 1.99 11.51
N LEU A 38 -7.42 2.20 12.80
CA LEU A 38 -8.54 3.03 13.27
C LEU A 38 -8.38 4.50 12.87
N HIS A 39 -7.16 5.03 12.96
CA HIS A 39 -6.85 6.38 12.50
C HIS A 39 -7.09 6.52 10.99
N SER A 40 -6.57 5.58 10.19
CA SER A 40 -6.78 5.54 8.73
C SER A 40 -8.27 5.53 8.39
N LYS A 41 -9.07 4.74 9.12
CA LYS A 41 -10.54 4.73 8.98
C LYS A 41 -11.18 6.07 9.26
N ARG A 42 -10.77 6.77 10.32
CA ARG A 42 -11.29 8.12 10.64
C ARG A 42 -10.96 9.11 9.53
N VAL A 43 -9.72 9.13 9.06
CA VAL A 43 -9.28 10.02 7.98
C VAL A 43 -10.04 9.76 6.69
N ILE A 44 -10.14 8.50 6.26
CA ILE A 44 -10.88 8.13 5.04
C ILE A 44 -12.36 8.51 5.15
N ASN A 45 -12.99 8.30 6.31
CA ASN A 45 -14.39 8.67 6.52
C ASN A 45 -14.62 10.19 6.55
N ALA A 46 -13.63 10.97 6.98
CA ALA A 46 -13.71 12.43 6.98
C ALA A 46 -13.55 13.00 5.56
N ILE A 47 -12.59 12.46 4.79
CA ILE A 47 -12.30 12.91 3.42
C ILE A 47 -13.35 12.40 2.42
N LYS A 48 -13.89 11.19 2.63
CA LYS A 48 -14.79 10.47 1.70
C LYS A 48 -14.26 10.42 0.26
N PRO A 49 -13.03 9.92 0.03
CA PRO A 49 -12.43 9.89 -1.29
C PRO A 49 -13.18 8.93 -2.22
N GLU A 50 -13.22 9.25 -3.51
CA GLU A 50 -13.69 8.33 -4.55
C GLU A 50 -12.61 7.29 -4.92
N LEU A 51 -11.34 7.66 -4.76
CA LEU A 51 -10.16 6.87 -5.10
C LEU A 51 -9.03 7.10 -4.10
N ILE A 52 -8.36 6.02 -3.69
CA ILE A 52 -7.17 6.08 -2.86
C ILE A 52 -5.99 5.42 -3.58
N CYS A 53 -4.87 6.14 -3.66
CA CYS A 53 -3.61 5.64 -4.21
C CYS A 53 -2.63 5.36 -3.06
N THR A 54 -2.20 4.12 -2.90
CA THR A 54 -1.30 3.69 -1.82
C THR A 54 0.05 3.28 -2.37
N PHE A 55 1.12 3.49 -1.59
CA PHE A 55 2.51 3.30 -2.08
C PHE A 55 3.31 2.21 -1.37
N THR A 56 3.12 2.02 -0.06
CA THR A 56 3.89 1.04 0.72
C THR A 56 2.97 -0.04 1.28
N ILE A 57 3.58 -1.12 1.77
CA ILE A 57 2.88 -2.32 2.25
C ILE A 57 1.79 -1.99 3.27
N LYS A 58 2.09 -1.21 4.33
CA LYS A 58 1.12 -0.91 5.38
C LYS A 58 -0.09 -0.12 4.87
N PRO A 59 0.08 1.03 4.17
CA PRO A 59 -1.02 1.71 3.49
C PRO A 59 -1.80 0.82 2.52
N ASN A 60 -1.13 0.00 1.70
CA ASN A 60 -1.79 -0.92 0.77
C ASN A 60 -2.75 -1.85 1.52
N LEU A 61 -2.30 -2.43 2.63
CA LEU A 61 -3.07 -3.36 3.44
C LEU A 61 -4.19 -2.67 4.21
N TYR A 62 -3.88 -1.60 4.96
CA TYR A 62 -4.84 -0.99 5.87
C TYR A 62 -5.95 -0.28 5.13
N THR A 63 -5.63 0.39 4.03
CA THR A 63 -6.65 1.02 3.18
C THR A 63 -7.62 -0.02 2.65
N ALA A 64 -7.11 -1.11 2.06
CA ALA A 64 -7.94 -2.19 1.51
C ALA A 64 -8.84 -2.84 2.57
N ILE A 65 -8.36 -2.99 3.81
CA ILE A 65 -9.17 -3.49 4.93
C ILE A 65 -10.25 -2.48 5.31
N VAL A 66 -9.88 -1.20 5.43
CA VAL A 66 -10.76 -0.12 5.89
C VAL A 66 -11.89 0.16 4.91
N ILE A 67 -11.59 0.18 3.61
CA ILE A 67 -12.58 0.50 2.57
C ILE A 67 -13.38 -0.72 2.11
N LYS A 68 -13.15 -1.90 2.69
CA LYS A 68 -13.82 -3.12 2.29
C LYS A 68 -15.33 -2.98 2.45
N GLY A 69 -16.07 -3.25 1.37
CA GLY A 69 -17.53 -3.12 1.33
C GLY A 69 -18.03 -1.69 1.13
N THR A 70 -17.14 -0.73 0.91
CA THR A 70 -17.49 0.65 0.52
C THR A 70 -17.36 0.82 -1.01
N PRO A 71 -17.96 1.87 -1.61
CA PRO A 71 -17.79 2.16 -3.04
C PRO A 71 -16.43 2.77 -3.40
N ILE A 72 -15.58 3.06 -2.41
CA ILE A 72 -14.27 3.71 -2.58
C ILE A 72 -13.36 2.78 -3.37
N LYS A 73 -12.70 3.31 -4.40
CA LYS A 73 -11.72 2.54 -5.20
C LYS A 73 -10.32 2.65 -4.63
N GLN A 74 -9.49 1.65 -4.86
CA GLN A 74 -8.08 1.67 -4.51
C GLN A 74 -7.18 1.28 -5.67
N ILE A 75 -6.09 2.04 -5.81
CA ILE A 75 -4.91 1.68 -6.61
C ILE A 75 -3.75 1.44 -5.65
N ALA A 76 -3.22 0.23 -5.63
CA ALA A 76 -2.05 -0.11 -4.81
C ALA A 76 -0.77 -0.08 -5.67
N ASN A 77 0.32 0.47 -5.14
CA ASN A 77 1.64 0.34 -5.74
C ASN A 77 2.47 -0.64 -4.90
N ILE A 78 3.07 -1.62 -5.56
CA ILE A 78 3.98 -2.60 -4.98
C ILE A 78 5.38 -2.29 -5.51
N THR A 79 6.19 -1.72 -4.63
CA THR A 79 7.60 -1.37 -4.90
C THR A 79 8.59 -2.41 -4.36
N GLY A 80 8.07 -3.50 -3.82
CA GLY A 80 8.81 -4.47 -3.02
C GLY A 80 7.84 -5.22 -2.11
N LEU A 81 7.82 -6.56 -2.17
CA LEU A 81 7.09 -7.39 -1.19
C LEU A 81 7.76 -7.43 0.19
N GLY A 82 9.03 -6.99 0.26
CA GLY A 82 9.84 -6.93 1.46
C GLY A 82 10.37 -8.30 1.91
N TYR A 83 11.22 -8.29 2.95
CA TYR A 83 11.82 -9.50 3.53
C TYR A 83 10.81 -10.54 4.04
N ALA A 84 9.55 -10.13 4.24
CA ALA A 84 8.45 -10.98 4.68
C ALA A 84 8.17 -12.19 3.76
N PHE A 85 8.56 -12.09 2.48
CA PHE A 85 8.41 -13.15 1.48
C PHE A 85 9.69 -13.94 1.20
N ILE A 86 10.81 -13.55 1.82
CA ILE A 86 12.10 -14.22 1.64
C ILE A 86 12.17 -15.41 2.62
N ASN A 87 12.60 -16.58 2.13
CA ASN A 87 12.91 -17.82 2.87
C ASN A 87 11.80 -18.85 3.17
N GLY A 88 10.68 -18.90 2.43
CA GLY A 88 9.77 -20.08 2.46
C GLY A 88 9.18 -20.45 3.84
N SER A 89 9.32 -19.55 4.83
CA SER A 89 8.96 -19.79 6.21
C SER A 89 7.44 -19.73 6.42
N MET A 90 6.95 -20.18 7.58
CA MET A 90 5.53 -20.01 7.95
C MET A 90 5.06 -18.55 7.87
N LYS A 91 5.98 -17.59 8.08
CA LYS A 91 5.70 -16.15 7.93
C LYS A 91 5.37 -15.81 6.48
N ALA A 92 6.13 -16.30 5.51
CA ALA A 92 5.87 -16.08 4.08
C ALA A 92 4.51 -16.62 3.65
N LYS A 93 4.08 -17.77 4.18
CA LYS A 93 2.73 -18.31 3.93
C LYS A 93 1.65 -17.39 4.51
N LEU A 94 1.82 -16.92 5.75
CA LEU A 94 0.88 -15.99 6.38
C LEU A 94 0.77 -14.68 5.60
N PHE A 95 1.89 -14.10 5.17
CA PHE A 95 1.91 -12.90 4.35
C PHE A 95 1.26 -13.13 2.99
N SER A 96 1.49 -14.29 2.36
CA SER A 96 0.83 -14.65 1.10
C SER A 96 -0.69 -14.73 1.24
N LEU A 97 -1.18 -15.32 2.34
CA LEU A 97 -2.62 -15.37 2.64
C LEU A 97 -3.20 -13.97 2.86
N LEU A 98 -2.49 -13.12 3.60
CA LEU A 98 -2.90 -11.75 3.86
C LEU A 98 -2.96 -10.94 2.56
N TYR A 99 -1.92 -11.02 1.73
CA TYR A 99 -1.89 -10.37 0.42
C TYR A 99 -2.99 -10.87 -0.49
N ARG A 100 -3.25 -12.19 -0.53
CA ARG A 100 -4.36 -12.77 -1.27
C ARG A 100 -5.71 -12.21 -0.82
N TYR A 101 -5.92 -12.06 0.48
CA TYR A 101 -7.17 -11.53 1.01
C TYR A 101 -7.35 -10.05 0.68
N VAL A 102 -6.30 -9.27 0.87
CA VAL A 102 -6.31 -7.80 0.75
C VAL A 102 -6.34 -7.37 -0.72
N LEU A 103 -5.47 -7.93 -1.56
CA LEU A 103 -5.38 -7.52 -2.97
C LEU A 103 -6.61 -7.93 -3.79
N LYS A 104 -7.43 -8.87 -3.31
CA LYS A 104 -8.71 -9.20 -3.94
C LYS A 104 -9.66 -8.00 -4.02
N SER A 105 -9.67 -7.12 -3.02
CA SER A 105 -10.53 -5.92 -3.00
C SER A 105 -9.91 -4.69 -3.65
N VAL A 106 -8.64 -4.77 -4.09
CA VAL A 106 -7.98 -3.66 -4.77
C VAL A 106 -8.37 -3.66 -6.26
N ASN A 107 -8.67 -2.48 -6.79
CA ASN A 107 -9.14 -2.33 -8.18
C ASN A 107 -7.99 -2.47 -9.17
N HIS A 108 -6.87 -1.79 -8.91
CA HIS A 108 -5.67 -1.87 -9.74
C HIS A 108 -4.40 -1.92 -8.91
N ILE A 109 -3.41 -2.66 -9.43
CA ILE A 109 -2.14 -2.87 -8.75
C ILE A 109 -1.01 -2.53 -9.71
N PHE A 110 -0.20 -1.57 -9.32
CA PHE A 110 1.01 -1.20 -10.03
C PHE A 110 2.23 -1.88 -9.42
N PHE A 111 3.12 -2.38 -10.27
CA PHE A 111 4.35 -3.05 -9.88
C PHE A 111 5.55 -2.27 -10.40
N GLN A 112 6.54 -2.05 -9.53
CA GLN A 112 7.82 -1.41 -9.91
C GLN A 112 8.92 -2.43 -10.23
N ASN A 113 8.75 -3.69 -9.81
CA ASN A 113 9.68 -4.79 -10.09
C ASN A 113 8.93 -5.97 -10.72
N SER A 114 9.51 -6.52 -11.79
CA SER A 114 9.04 -7.74 -12.46
C SER A 114 9.04 -8.97 -11.59
N ASP A 115 9.93 -9.07 -10.61
CA ASP A 115 10.04 -10.23 -9.72
C ASP A 115 8.79 -10.34 -8.83
N ASP A 116 8.37 -9.23 -8.21
CA ASP A 116 7.17 -9.18 -7.38
C ASP A 116 5.90 -9.43 -8.20
N TYR A 117 5.84 -8.85 -9.40
CA TYR A 117 4.74 -9.07 -10.33
C TYR A 117 4.61 -10.54 -10.69
N SER A 118 5.72 -11.16 -11.12
CA SER A 118 5.77 -12.56 -11.52
C SER A 118 5.43 -13.47 -10.36
N PHE A 119 5.98 -13.21 -9.17
CA PHE A 119 5.71 -13.98 -7.96
C PHE A 119 4.22 -13.96 -7.58
N LEU A 120 3.59 -12.78 -7.52
CA LEU A 120 2.18 -12.68 -7.15
C LEU A 120 1.25 -13.24 -8.22
N LEU A 121 1.64 -13.14 -9.49
CA LEU A 121 0.88 -13.71 -10.60
C LEU A 121 0.94 -15.24 -10.58
N GLN A 122 2.13 -15.84 -10.47
CA GLN A 122 2.33 -17.29 -10.36
C GLN A 122 1.69 -17.87 -9.10
N SER A 123 1.67 -17.09 -8.01
CA SER A 123 1.00 -17.47 -6.75
C SER A 123 -0.52 -17.34 -6.79
N ASN A 124 -1.13 -16.99 -7.94
CA ASN A 124 -2.57 -16.74 -8.09
C ASN A 124 -3.12 -15.74 -7.06
N ILE A 125 -2.31 -14.73 -6.69
CA ILE A 125 -2.70 -13.67 -5.76
C ILE A 125 -3.31 -12.48 -6.53
N ILE A 126 -2.80 -12.22 -7.73
CA ILE A 126 -3.28 -11.17 -8.64
C ILE A 126 -3.70 -11.77 -9.98
N THR A 127 -4.36 -10.96 -10.82
CA THR A 127 -4.68 -11.30 -12.21
C THR A 127 -4.13 -10.23 -13.16
N LYS A 128 -3.87 -10.59 -14.43
CA LYS A 128 -3.28 -9.67 -15.41
C LYS A 128 -4.16 -8.45 -15.69
N GLU A 129 -5.48 -8.62 -15.65
CA GLU A 129 -6.45 -7.57 -15.98
C GLU A 129 -6.44 -6.42 -14.97
N ARG A 130 -6.03 -6.70 -13.74
CA ARG A 130 -6.00 -5.73 -12.64
C ARG A 130 -4.58 -5.33 -12.24
N SER A 131 -3.56 -5.77 -12.98
CA SER A 131 -2.16 -5.50 -12.64
C SER A 131 -1.37 -4.96 -13.83
N VAL A 132 -0.58 -3.92 -13.57
CA VAL A 132 0.23 -3.26 -14.59
C VAL A 132 1.64 -3.06 -14.04
N MET A 133 2.65 -3.38 -14.84
CA MET A 133 4.03 -3.01 -14.52
C MET A 133 4.29 -1.58 -14.97
N ILE A 134 4.77 -0.76 -14.04
CA ILE A 134 5.27 0.58 -14.34
C ILE A 134 6.79 0.43 -14.47
N PHE A 135 7.29 0.46 -15.70
CA PHE A 135 8.73 0.58 -15.91
C PHE A 135 9.19 1.97 -15.46
N PRO A 136 10.41 2.13 -14.91
CA PRO A 136 10.98 3.45 -14.75
C PRO A 136 10.95 4.14 -16.11
N VAL A 137 10.24 5.27 -16.19
CA VAL A 137 10.26 6.13 -17.36
C VAL A 137 11.73 6.44 -17.59
N ARG A 138 12.29 5.96 -18.70
CA ARG A 138 13.59 6.46 -19.16
C ARG A 138 13.38 7.96 -19.32
N VAL A 139 13.95 8.73 -18.40
CA VAL A 139 14.10 10.17 -18.64
C VAL A 139 15.02 10.24 -19.85
N LEU A 140 14.43 10.45 -21.02
CA LEU A 140 15.16 10.86 -22.21
C LEU A 140 15.64 12.28 -21.88
N ILE A 141 16.85 12.34 -21.31
CA ILE A 141 17.66 13.57 -21.27
C ILE A 141 18.46 13.59 -22.56
#